data_AF-A0A2X0Y9S4-F1
#
_entry.id   AF-A0A2X0Y9S4-F1
#
_cell.length_a   1.000
_cell.length_b   1.000
_cell.length_c   1.000
_cell.angle_alpha   90.00
_cell.angle_beta   90.00
_cell.angle_gamma   90.00
#
_symmetry.space_group_name_H-M   'P 1'
#
loop_
_entity.id
_entity.type
_entity.pdbx_description
1 polymer ?
#
loop_
_entity_poly.entity_id
_entity_poly.type
_entity_poly.pdbx_seq_one_letter_code
_entity_poly.pdbx_strand_id
1 'polypeptide(L)'
;MFNFDEVTNIFDYLNEQNEVLEHIYKYFDEFSKSNNLSFDLEKTKDKVTLTLTTDNSMLEARQEGIGNIAFRSYNNSIDLTSGKLYGFIVWSNKEYFVSGAGKATNFTNKVLRVILEDFIK
;
A
#
# COMPACT_ATOMS: atom_id res chain seq x y z
N MET A 1 14.51 -27.68 -15.04
CA MET A 1 15.42 -27.56 -13.89
C MET A 1 15.02 -26.27 -13.18
N PHE A 2 14.42 -26.36 -12.00
CA PHE A 2 14.05 -25.17 -11.23
C PHE A 2 15.32 -24.52 -10.70
N ASN A 3 15.49 -23.22 -10.96
CA ASN A 3 16.67 -22.50 -10.50
C ASN A 3 16.46 -22.12 -9.02
N PHE A 4 17.18 -22.78 -8.12
CA PHE A 4 17.02 -22.56 -6.67
C PHE A 4 17.38 -21.14 -6.23
N ASP A 5 18.20 -20.43 -7.01
CA ASP A 5 18.54 -19.01 -6.78
C ASP A 5 17.34 -18.06 -7.03
N GLU A 6 16.41 -18.41 -7.93
CA GLU A 6 15.17 -17.63 -8.16
C GLU A 6 14.13 -17.89 -7.07
N VAL A 7 14.07 -19.12 -6.54
CA VAL A 7 13.15 -19.50 -5.47
C VAL A 7 13.53 -18.82 -4.16
N THR A 8 14.83 -18.72 -3.85
CA THR A 8 15.32 -18.04 -2.65
C THR A 8 14.96 -16.54 -2.69
N ASN A 9 15.14 -15.90 -3.85
CA ASN A 9 14.70 -14.53 -4.08
C ASN A 9 13.19 -14.34 -3.82
N ILE A 10 12.32 -15.23 -4.33
CA ILE A 10 10.86 -15.08 -4.18
C ILE A 10 10.41 -15.10 -2.71
N PHE A 11 11.00 -15.98 -1.87
CA PHE A 11 10.65 -16.02 -0.45
C PHE A 11 11.11 -14.76 0.29
N ASP A 12 12.27 -14.21 -0.07
CA ASP A 12 12.74 -12.93 0.46
C ASP A 12 11.80 -11.78 0.05
N TYR A 13 11.37 -11.72 -1.23
CA TYR A 13 10.34 -10.77 -1.70
C TYR A 13 9.03 -10.87 -0.93
N LEU A 14 8.59 -12.08 -0.58
CA LEU A 14 7.36 -12.27 0.18
C LEU A 14 7.51 -11.88 1.66
N ASN A 15 8.63 -12.20 2.29
CA ASN A 15 8.88 -11.82 3.68
C ASN A 15 8.96 -10.31 3.84
N GLU A 16 9.75 -9.64 3.00
CA GLU A 16 9.88 -8.18 3.04
C GLU A 16 8.57 -7.47 2.68
N GLN A 17 7.79 -8.02 1.73
CA GLN A 17 6.46 -7.51 1.43
C GLN A 17 5.51 -7.60 2.64
N ASN A 18 5.60 -8.68 3.43
CA ASN A 18 4.81 -8.81 4.65
C ASN A 18 5.25 -7.79 5.71
N GLU A 19 6.54 -7.55 5.89
CA GLU A 19 7.06 -6.52 6.82
C GLU A 19 6.57 -5.11 6.45
N VAL A 20 6.61 -4.77 5.16
CA VAL A 20 6.08 -3.47 4.67
C VAL A 20 4.57 -3.38 4.90
N LEU A 21 3.81 -4.44 4.63
CA LEU A 21 2.36 -4.48 4.90
C LEU A 21 2.05 -4.33 6.39
N GLU A 22 2.82 -4.97 7.27
CA GLU A 22 2.68 -4.84 8.72
C GLU A 22 2.95 -3.40 9.19
N HIS A 23 3.96 -2.74 8.60
CA HIS A 23 4.26 -1.35 8.90
C HIS A 23 3.13 -0.42 8.42
N ILE A 24 2.65 -0.59 7.18
CA ILE A 24 1.51 0.19 6.65
C ILE A 24 0.26 -0.05 7.51
N TYR A 25 0.00 -1.30 7.91
CA TYR A 25 -1.10 -1.67 8.80
C TYR A 25 -1.01 -0.90 10.13
N LYS A 26 0.15 -0.94 10.78
CA LYS A 26 0.37 -0.25 12.06
C LYS A 26 0.13 1.25 11.92
N TYR A 27 0.64 1.86 10.86
CA TYR A 27 0.41 3.26 10.59
C TYR A 27 -1.09 3.57 10.38
N PHE A 28 -1.80 2.77 9.57
CA PHE A 28 -3.24 2.96 9.33
C PHE A 28 -4.05 2.83 10.61
N ASP A 29 -3.73 1.84 11.46
CA ASP A 29 -4.38 1.63 12.75
C ASP A 29 -4.16 2.83 13.69
N GLU A 30 -2.91 3.28 13.88
CA GLU A 30 -2.59 4.43 14.75
C GLU A 30 -3.17 5.75 14.22
N PHE A 31 -3.08 5.97 12.91
CA PHE A 31 -3.62 7.17 12.26
C PHE A 31 -5.14 7.21 12.32
N SER A 32 -5.81 6.06 12.13
CA SER A 32 -7.27 5.97 12.21
C SER A 32 -7.79 6.32 13.61
N LYS A 33 -7.16 5.77 14.66
CA LYS A 33 -7.48 6.07 16.06
C LYS A 33 -7.26 7.54 16.39
N SER A 34 -6.13 8.10 15.94
CA SER A 34 -5.76 9.50 16.23
C SER A 34 -6.67 10.52 15.54
N ASN A 35 -7.32 10.15 14.44
CA ASN A 35 -8.16 11.03 13.64
C ASN A 35 -9.65 10.62 13.62
N ASN A 36 -10.04 9.64 14.46
CA ASN A 36 -11.39 9.06 14.50
C ASN A 36 -11.92 8.64 13.12
N LEU A 37 -11.09 7.91 12.37
CA LEU A 37 -11.41 7.40 11.04
C LEU A 37 -11.79 5.92 11.11
N SER A 38 -12.53 5.46 10.10
CA SER A 38 -12.78 4.03 9.92
C SER A 38 -11.57 3.36 9.28
N PHE A 39 -11.17 2.22 9.82
CA PHE A 39 -10.09 1.40 9.30
C PHE A 39 -10.55 -0.06 9.19
N ASP A 40 -10.30 -0.67 8.03
CA ASP A 40 -10.64 -2.05 7.74
C ASP A 40 -9.43 -2.81 7.18
N LEU A 41 -9.34 -4.09 7.53
CA LEU A 41 -8.32 -5.03 7.07
C LEU A 41 -9.02 -6.24 6.48
N GLU A 42 -8.83 -6.45 5.18
CA GLU A 42 -9.23 -7.67 4.49
C GLU A 42 -7.98 -8.51 4.21
N LYS A 43 -7.87 -9.69 4.84
CA LYS A 43 -6.78 -10.63 4.60
C LYS A 43 -7.31 -11.95 4.06
N THR A 44 -6.91 -12.28 2.84
CA THR A 44 -7.14 -13.58 2.21
C THR A 44 -5.81 -14.30 2.02
N LYS A 45 -5.84 -15.54 1.52
CA LYS A 45 -4.62 -16.32 1.24
C LYS A 45 -3.70 -15.63 0.22
N ASP A 46 -4.28 -14.88 -0.72
CA ASP A 46 -3.56 -14.36 -1.89
C ASP A 46 -3.53 -12.83 -1.95
N LYS A 47 -4.22 -12.15 -1.01
CA LYS A 47 -4.41 -10.70 -1.05
C LYS A 47 -4.57 -10.13 0.35
N VAL A 48 -3.86 -9.04 0.61
CA VAL A 48 -4.09 -8.13 1.75
C VAL A 48 -4.61 -6.80 1.21
N THR A 49 -5.70 -6.30 1.79
CA THR A 49 -6.27 -4.97 1.57
C THR A 49 -6.32 -4.22 2.90
N LEU A 50 -5.78 -3.00 2.92
CA LEU A 50 -5.89 -2.06 4.03
C LEU A 50 -6.71 -0.86 3.55
N THR A 51 -7.79 -0.53 4.26
CA THR A 51 -8.71 0.52 3.83
C THR A 51 -8.89 1.54 4.93
N LEU A 52 -8.50 2.79 4.67
CA LEU A 52 -8.72 3.92 5.55
C LEU A 52 -9.79 4.84 4.96
N THR A 53 -10.86 5.06 5.72
CA THR A 53 -12.06 5.76 5.23
C THR A 53 -12.40 6.96 6.11
N THR A 54 -12.64 8.09 5.43
CA THR A 54 -13.28 9.31 5.96
C THR A 54 -14.67 9.44 5.34
N ASP A 55 -15.46 10.43 5.79
CA ASP A 55 -16.83 10.67 5.29
C ASP A 55 -16.93 10.75 3.76
N ASN A 56 -15.91 11.32 3.11
CA ASN A 56 -15.93 11.58 1.67
C ASN A 56 -14.75 10.97 0.92
N SER A 57 -13.80 10.32 1.60
CA SER A 57 -12.58 9.83 0.95
C SER A 57 -12.16 8.48 1.50
N MET A 58 -11.59 7.66 0.63
CA MET A 58 -11.04 6.35 1.01
C MET A 58 -9.67 6.18 0.38
N LEU A 59 -8.75 5.61 1.15
CA LEU A 59 -7.43 5.19 0.70
C LEU A 59 -7.31 3.68 0.90
N GLU A 60 -7.06 2.97 -0.18
CA GLU A 60 -6.80 1.53 -0.19
C GLU A 60 -5.31 1.30 -0.43
N ALA A 61 -4.67 0.45 0.38
CA ALA A 61 -3.38 -0.15 0.11
C ALA A 61 -3.57 -1.65 -0.12
N ARG A 62 -3.12 -2.16 -1.27
CA ARG A 62 -3.41 -3.52 -1.73
C ARG A 62 -2.17 -4.20 -2.26
N GLN A 63 -2.00 -5.47 -1.91
CA GLN A 63 -1.02 -6.34 -2.56
C GLN A 63 -1.45 -6.70 -3.99
N GLU A 64 -0.62 -6.38 -4.99
CA GLU A 64 -0.85 -6.64 -6.41
C GLU A 64 0.31 -7.49 -6.97
N GLY A 65 0.39 -8.75 -6.55
CA GLY A 65 1.48 -9.67 -6.90
C GLY A 65 2.68 -9.59 -5.95
N ILE A 66 3.73 -10.34 -6.28
CA ILE A 66 4.95 -10.45 -5.47
C ILE A 66 5.73 -9.13 -5.55
N GLY A 67 6.08 -8.56 -4.40
CA GLY A 67 6.94 -7.36 -4.31
C GLY A 67 6.26 -6.04 -4.68
N ASN A 68 4.93 -6.03 -4.84
CA ASN A 68 4.17 -4.85 -5.24
C ASN A 68 3.03 -4.53 -4.26
N ILE A 69 3.04 -3.31 -3.74
CA ILE A 69 1.91 -2.74 -2.97
C ILE A 69 1.39 -1.52 -3.72
N ALA A 70 0.12 -1.56 -4.06
CA ALA A 70 -0.61 -0.54 -4.81
C ALA A 70 -1.45 0.33 -3.88
N PHE A 71 -1.43 1.64 -4.09
CA PHE A 71 -2.31 2.59 -3.39
C PHE A 71 -3.37 3.17 -4.34
N ARG A 72 -4.64 3.14 -3.91
CA ARG A 72 -5.79 3.66 -4.65
C ARG A 72 -6.56 4.69 -3.82
N SER A 73 -6.98 5.77 -4.47
CA SER A 73 -7.72 6.86 -3.84
C SER A 73 -9.15 6.90 -4.37
N TYR A 74 -10.10 7.08 -3.48
CA TYR A 74 -11.51 7.25 -3.81
C TYR A 74 -12.06 8.54 -3.21
N ASN A 75 -13.07 9.11 -3.86
CA ASN A 75 -13.88 10.21 -3.35
C ASN A 75 -15.35 9.85 -3.54
N ASN A 76 -16.13 9.84 -2.45
CA ASN A 76 -17.52 9.38 -2.45
C ASN A 76 -17.70 8.01 -3.13
N SER A 77 -16.82 7.05 -2.80
CA SER A 77 -16.77 5.70 -3.40
C SER A 77 -16.48 5.66 -4.91
N ILE A 78 -16.11 6.79 -5.53
CA ILE A 78 -15.65 6.85 -6.91
C ILE A 78 -14.13 6.76 -6.91
N ASP A 79 -13.60 5.74 -7.61
CA ASP A 79 -12.17 5.59 -7.82
C ASP A 79 -11.63 6.79 -8.63
N LEU A 80 -10.79 7.60 -8.00
CA LEU A 80 -10.20 8.79 -8.62
C LEU A 80 -9.03 8.46 -9.56
N THR A 81 -8.61 7.21 -9.57
CA THR A 81 -7.39 6.79 -10.25
C THR A 81 -7.63 6.31 -11.69
N SER A 82 -8.88 6.20 -12.14
CA SER A 82 -9.27 5.92 -13.54
C SER A 82 -8.43 4.83 -14.23
N GLY A 83 -8.08 3.76 -13.50
CA GLY A 83 -7.25 2.65 -14.00
C GLY A 83 -5.73 2.86 -13.88
N LYS A 84 -5.26 3.76 -13.02
CA LYS A 84 -3.83 3.96 -12.73
C LYS A 84 -3.56 3.83 -11.22
N LEU A 85 -2.33 3.53 -10.83
CA LEU A 85 -1.94 3.45 -9.42
C LEU A 85 -1.49 4.83 -8.94
N TYR A 86 -1.97 5.27 -7.77
CA TYR A 86 -1.56 6.57 -7.24
C TYR A 86 -0.16 6.53 -6.60
N GLY A 87 0.27 5.34 -6.20
CA GLY A 87 1.62 5.02 -5.81
C GLY A 87 1.76 3.50 -5.87
N PHE A 88 2.91 3.02 -6.30
CA PHE A 88 3.34 1.68 -5.97
C PHE A 88 4.52 1.76 -5.03
N ILE A 89 4.69 0.76 -4.19
CA ILE A 89 6.00 0.40 -3.65
C ILE A 89 6.41 -0.82 -4.46
N VAL A 90 7.32 -0.61 -5.42
CA VAL A 90 8.00 -1.70 -6.12
C VAL A 90 9.31 -1.91 -5.38
N TRP A 91 9.49 -3.13 -4.88
CA TRP A 91 10.72 -3.53 -4.23
C TRP A 91 11.56 -4.33 -5.23
N SER A 92 12.74 -3.81 -5.56
CA SER A 92 13.78 -4.49 -6.33
C SER A 92 15.12 -4.04 -5.76
N ASN A 93 15.91 -4.97 -5.22
CA ASN A 93 17.26 -4.69 -4.71
C ASN A 93 17.35 -3.53 -3.69
N LYS A 94 16.45 -3.50 -2.68
CA LYS A 94 16.44 -2.50 -1.59
C LYS A 94 16.13 -1.04 -2.00
N GLU A 95 15.64 -0.82 -3.21
CA GLU A 95 15.19 0.50 -3.66
C GLU A 95 13.65 0.56 -3.66
N TYR A 96 13.11 1.64 -3.08
CA TYR A 96 11.69 1.94 -3.10
C TYR A 96 11.40 2.88 -4.27
N PHE A 97 10.64 2.40 -5.25
CA PHE A 97 10.14 3.27 -6.32
C PHE A 97 8.70 3.62 -6.05
N VAL A 98 8.42 4.93 -5.96
CA VAL A 98 7.07 5.47 -5.95
C VAL A 98 6.82 6.12 -7.29
N SER A 99 6.01 5.48 -8.13
CA SER A 99 5.40 6.19 -9.25
C SER A 99 3.90 6.30 -9.03
N GLY A 100 3.41 7.53 -9.11
CA GLY A 100 1.99 7.84 -9.13
C GLY A 100 1.57 8.32 -10.50
N ALA A 101 0.45 7.79 -11.00
CA ALA A 101 -0.28 8.40 -12.09
C ALA A 101 -1.75 8.45 -11.70
N GLY A 102 -2.34 9.64 -11.64
CA GLY A 102 -3.75 9.82 -11.29
C GLY A 102 -4.01 11.06 -10.43
N LYS A 103 -5.28 11.35 -10.16
CA LYS A 103 -5.67 12.36 -9.17
C LYS A 103 -5.85 11.67 -7.82
N ALA A 104 -5.36 12.30 -6.75
CA ALA A 104 -5.71 11.92 -5.38
C ALA A 104 -6.40 13.07 -4.67
N THR A 105 -7.12 12.72 -3.60
CA THR A 105 -7.59 13.69 -2.63
C THR A 105 -6.41 14.25 -1.82
N ASN A 106 -6.60 15.44 -1.21
CA ASN A 106 -5.63 15.99 -0.26
C ASN A 106 -5.36 15.04 0.92
N PHE A 107 -6.39 14.29 1.33
CA PHE A 107 -6.31 13.26 2.34
C PHE A 107 -5.30 12.17 1.96
N THR A 108 -5.47 11.56 0.78
CA THR A 108 -4.58 10.51 0.28
C THR A 108 -3.14 11.01 0.11
N ASN A 109 -2.96 12.22 -0.41
CA ASN A 109 -1.64 12.85 -0.52
C ASN A 109 -0.93 12.99 0.82
N LYS A 110 -1.66 13.45 1.85
CA LYS A 110 -1.12 13.63 3.19
C LYS A 110 -0.69 12.30 3.80
N VAL A 111 -1.55 11.27 3.71
CA VAL A 111 -1.27 9.95 4.28
C VAL A 111 -0.08 9.29 3.58
N LEU A 112 -0.07 9.29 2.25
CA LEU A 112 1.02 8.67 1.48
C LEU A 112 2.35 9.35 1.72
N ARG A 113 2.39 10.68 1.80
CA ARG A 113 3.64 11.39 2.07
C ARG A 113 4.28 10.92 3.37
N VAL A 114 3.50 10.76 4.43
CA VAL A 114 4.02 10.30 5.73
C VAL A 114 4.53 8.87 5.65
N ILE A 115 3.76 7.98 5.02
CA ILE A 115 4.15 6.57 4.83
C ILE A 115 5.48 6.51 4.06
N LEU A 116 5.61 7.26 2.97
CA LEU A 116 6.79 7.26 2.11
C LEU A 116 8.01 7.88 2.79
N GLU A 117 7.83 8.97 3.55
CA GLU A 117 8.90 9.59 4.35
C GLU A 117 9.44 8.63 5.43
N ASP A 118 8.60 7.73 5.96
CA ASP A 118 9.04 6.71 6.92
C ASP A 118 9.81 5.54 6.28
N PHE A 119 9.57 5.24 4.99
CA PHE A 119 10.26 4.16 4.27
C PHE A 119 11.56 4.60 3.55
N ILE A 120 11.71 5.87 3.15
CA ILE A 120 12.89 6.37 2.40
C ILE A 120 13.98 6.91 3.37
N LYS A 121 14.52 6.06 4.24
CA LYS A 121 15.67 6.41 5.10
C LYS A 121 16.98 5.83 4.59
#